data_AF-A0A6P4CYT7-F1
#
_entry.id   AF-A0A6P4CYT7-F1
#
_cell.length_a   1.000
_cell.length_b   1.000
_cell.length_c   1.000
_cell.angle_alpha   90.00
_cell.angle_beta   90.00
_cell.angle_gamma   90.00
#
_symmetry.space_group_name_H-M   'P 1'
#
loop_
_entity.id
_entity.type
_entity.pdbx_description
1 polymer ?
#
loop_
_entity_poly.entity_id
_entity_poly.type
_entity_poly.pdbx_seq_one_letter_code
_entity_poly.pdbx_strand_id
1 'polypeptide(L)'
;MYISGYRGVATIVLKVVASSDLWIWHVFFGVSSSNNDINVLDRSPVFDDILNDRAPEVNYTINGNNYTMGYYLADGIYPEWATFVKSISKSQGEKRKLFAQYQEWQRKDVERAFRVLQARFAIIRGPARFWEKKKLANIMRACIILHNMIVEDERDTYTGNFSQGLEYDDVENGLSQPQL
;
A
#
# COMPACT_ATOMS: atom_id res chain seq x y z
N MET A 1 -12.88 29.77 -5.97
CA MET A 1 -13.66 28.53 -6.17
C MET A 1 -13.18 27.92 -7.49
N TYR A 2 -12.25 26.96 -7.44
CA TYR A 2 -11.78 26.27 -8.63
C TYR A 2 -12.11 24.80 -8.52
N ILE A 3 -12.88 24.36 -9.51
CA ILE A 3 -13.43 23.03 -9.67
C ILE A 3 -12.64 22.37 -10.81
N SER A 4 -11.99 21.24 -10.54
CA SER A 4 -11.80 20.19 -11.55
C SER A 4 -11.52 18.83 -10.88
N GLY A 5 -12.57 18.02 -10.86
CA GLY A 5 -12.54 16.57 -10.89
C GLY A 5 -13.55 16.12 -11.96
N TYR A 6 -13.52 14.86 -12.38
CA TYR A 6 -14.49 14.32 -13.36
C TYR A 6 -15.93 14.68 -12.89
N ARG A 7 -16.65 15.45 -13.71
CA ARG A 7 -17.99 16.04 -13.43
C ARG A 7 -18.10 17.16 -12.39
N GLY A 8 -17.05 17.95 -12.19
CA GLY A 8 -17.16 19.22 -11.46
C GLY A 8 -17.30 19.08 -9.93
N VAL A 9 -16.88 17.94 -9.37
CA VAL A 9 -16.87 17.68 -7.92
C VAL A 9 -15.43 17.74 -7.40
N ALA A 10 -15.22 18.42 -6.27
CA ALA A 10 -13.93 18.41 -5.58
C ALA A 10 -13.60 16.97 -5.16
N THR A 11 -12.60 16.37 -5.80
CA THR A 11 -12.16 15.01 -5.49
C THR A 11 -10.88 15.09 -4.66
N ILE A 12 -10.85 14.37 -3.56
CA ILE A 12 -9.66 14.24 -2.71
C ILE A 12 -9.02 12.92 -3.06
N VAL A 13 -7.74 12.97 -3.41
CA VAL A 13 -6.95 11.79 -3.74
C VAL A 13 -6.27 11.32 -2.46
N LEU A 14 -6.45 10.04 -2.15
CA LEU A 14 -5.77 9.37 -1.06
C LEU A 14 -4.69 8.45 -1.63
N LYS A 15 -3.45 8.63 -1.19
CA LYS A 15 -2.36 7.70 -1.46
C LYS A 15 -1.98 7.01 -0.16
N VAL A 16 -1.91 5.68 -0.18
CA VAL A 16 -1.67 4.85 1.01
C VAL A 16 -0.55 3.87 0.72
N VAL A 17 0.30 3.65 1.71
CA VAL A 17 1.21 2.49 1.79
C VAL A 17 0.70 1.62 2.93
N ALA A 18 0.38 0.36 2.62
CA ALA A 18 -0.13 -0.60 3.59
C ALA A 18 0.55 -1.96 3.44
N SER A 19 0.65 -2.69 4.56
CA SER A 19 1.09 -4.08 4.61
C SER A 19 -0.09 -5.04 4.42
N SER A 20 0.21 -6.31 4.12
CA SER A 20 -0.77 -7.39 3.93
C SER A 20 -1.62 -7.68 5.18
N ASP A 21 -1.10 -7.36 6.35
CA ASP A 21 -1.80 -7.40 7.65
C ASP A 21 -2.63 -6.15 7.96
N LEU A 22 -2.90 -5.32 6.95
CA LEU A 22 -3.73 -4.11 7.03
C LEU A 22 -3.09 -2.92 7.76
N TRP A 23 -1.84 -3.02 8.21
CA TRP A 23 -1.14 -1.88 8.80
C TRP A 23 -0.90 -0.79 7.77
N ILE A 24 -1.27 0.45 8.10
CA ILE A 24 -1.05 1.61 7.23
C ILE A 24 0.20 2.35 7.69
N TRP A 25 1.24 2.34 6.84
CA TRP A 25 2.52 2.99 7.13
C TRP A 25 2.50 4.47 6.79
N HIS A 26 1.87 4.82 5.67
CA HIS A 26 1.91 6.18 5.17
C HIS A 26 0.60 6.54 4.46
N VAL A 27 0.17 7.79 4.63
CA VAL A 27 -0.99 8.35 3.96
C VAL A 27 -0.74 9.77 3.49
N PHE A 28 -1.15 10.09 2.26
CA PHE A 28 -1.09 11.45 1.72
C PHE A 28 -2.42 11.88 1.11
N PHE A 29 -2.77 13.17 1.31
CA PHE A 29 -4.04 13.78 0.89
C PHE A 29 -3.82 14.90 -0.16
N GLY A 30 -4.14 14.60 -1.41
CA GLY A 30 -4.08 15.53 -2.55
C GLY A 30 -5.45 16.08 -2.96
N VAL A 31 -5.48 17.23 -3.66
CA VAL A 31 -6.68 17.73 -4.37
C VAL A 31 -6.54 17.34 -5.84
N SER A 32 -7.61 16.79 -6.44
CA SER A 32 -7.62 16.27 -7.81
C SER A 32 -7.53 17.32 -8.93
N SER A 33 -7.37 18.60 -8.61
CA SER A 33 -7.24 19.62 -9.66
C SER A 33 -5.83 19.53 -10.25
N SER A 34 -5.67 18.76 -11.33
CA SER A 34 -4.45 18.50 -12.13
C SER A 34 -3.38 17.53 -11.59
N ASN A 35 -3.58 16.91 -10.42
CA ASN A 35 -2.63 15.95 -9.86
C ASN A 35 -2.85 14.54 -10.45
N ASN A 36 -1.92 14.06 -11.27
CA ASN A 36 -1.75 12.63 -11.57
C ASN A 36 -1.01 11.94 -10.40
N ASP A 37 -1.04 10.61 -10.33
CA ASP A 37 -0.42 9.83 -9.23
C ASP A 37 1.10 10.10 -9.08
N ILE A 38 1.74 10.57 -10.15
CA ILE A 38 3.15 10.97 -10.23
C ILE A 38 3.38 12.30 -9.49
N ASN A 39 2.63 13.37 -9.80
CA ASN A 39 2.74 14.66 -9.12
C ASN A 39 2.37 14.59 -7.64
N VAL A 40 1.55 13.59 -7.26
CA VAL A 40 1.25 13.28 -5.87
C VAL A 40 2.46 12.65 -5.17
N LEU A 41 3.19 11.76 -5.85
CA LEU A 41 4.41 11.15 -5.30
C LEU A 41 5.50 12.20 -5.05
N ASP A 42 5.76 13.08 -6.01
CA ASP A 42 6.80 14.13 -5.89
C ASP A 42 6.57 15.10 -4.73
N ARG A 43 5.33 15.21 -4.25
CA ARG A 43 4.94 16.08 -3.14
C ARG A 43 4.64 15.31 -1.85
N SER A 44 4.78 13.99 -1.88
CA SER A 44 4.47 13.12 -0.76
C SER A 44 5.73 12.89 0.08
N PRO A 45 5.65 13.03 1.41
CA PRO A 45 6.77 12.73 2.31
C PRO A 45 6.98 11.22 2.49
N VAL A 46 6.54 10.39 1.52
CA VAL A 46 6.53 8.93 1.67
C VAL A 46 7.94 8.35 1.79
N PHE A 47 8.94 9.07 1.29
CA PHE A 47 10.35 8.73 1.42
C PHE A 47 11.05 9.51 2.53
N ASP A 48 10.40 10.43 3.23
CA ASP A 48 11.08 11.26 4.22
C ASP A 48 11.69 10.39 5.32
N ASP A 49 11.01 9.34 5.77
CA ASP A 49 11.57 8.46 6.79
C ASP A 49 12.74 7.63 6.26
N ILE A 50 12.75 7.25 4.97
CA ILE A 50 13.90 6.60 4.35
C ILE A 50 15.06 7.60 4.19
N LEU A 51 14.79 8.83 3.74
CA LEU A 51 15.79 9.86 3.49
C LEU A 51 16.39 10.46 4.77
N ASN A 52 15.66 10.39 5.89
CA ASN A 52 16.09 10.88 7.20
C ASN A 52 16.55 9.74 8.13
N ASP A 53 16.76 8.52 7.61
CA ASP A 53 17.20 7.34 8.38
C ASP A 53 16.29 7.02 9.60
N ARG A 54 14.97 7.24 9.46
CA ARG A 54 13.93 6.91 10.45
C ARG A 54 13.05 5.73 10.05
N ALA A 55 13.18 5.24 8.82
CA ALA A 55 12.46 4.07 8.36
C ALA A 55 12.89 2.83 9.18
N PRO A 56 11.98 1.87 9.41
CA PRO A 56 12.34 0.62 10.07
C PRO A 56 13.51 -0.08 9.34
N GLU A 57 14.45 -0.64 10.09
CA GLU A 57 15.49 -1.48 9.52
C GLU A 57 14.84 -2.73 8.89
N VAL A 58 15.24 -3.04 7.65
CA VAL A 58 14.77 -4.22 6.94
C VAL A 58 15.99 -4.97 6.44
N ASN A 59 16.11 -6.26 6.74
CA ASN A 59 17.19 -7.10 6.24
C ASN A 59 16.59 -8.33 5.56
N TYR A 60 16.85 -8.49 4.27
CA TYR A 60 16.39 -9.65 3.50
C TYR A 60 17.34 -9.99 2.36
N THR A 61 17.28 -11.24 1.89
CA THR A 61 18.15 -11.75 0.81
C THR A 61 17.31 -12.20 -0.37
N ILE A 62 17.64 -11.72 -1.58
CA ILE A 62 17.03 -12.20 -2.83
C ILE A 62 18.13 -12.68 -3.77
N ASN A 63 18.04 -13.94 -4.21
CA ASN A 63 19.03 -14.56 -5.10
C ASN A 63 20.48 -14.39 -4.62
N GLY A 64 20.72 -14.52 -3.30
CA GLY A 64 22.05 -14.37 -2.69
C GLY A 64 22.52 -12.93 -2.49
N ASN A 65 21.73 -11.92 -2.88
CA ASN A 65 22.05 -10.51 -2.62
C ASN A 65 21.32 -10.03 -1.37
N ASN A 66 22.04 -9.39 -0.45
CA ASN A 66 21.48 -8.81 0.76
C ASN A 66 20.98 -7.39 0.49
N TYR A 67 19.81 -7.09 1.03
CA TYR A 67 19.16 -5.80 0.94
C TYR A 67 18.85 -5.30 2.34
N THR A 68 19.24 -4.05 2.60
CA THR A 68 19.02 -3.34 3.87
C THR A 68 17.95 -2.26 3.77
N MET A 69 17.35 -2.10 2.58
CA MET A 69 16.36 -1.08 2.28
C MET A 69 15.06 -1.76 1.84
N GLY A 70 13.94 -1.38 2.45
CA GLY A 70 12.63 -1.85 2.04
C GLY A 70 12.27 -1.42 0.62
N TYR A 71 11.36 -2.16 -0.01
CA TYR A 71 10.79 -1.82 -1.31
C TYR A 71 9.27 -1.66 -1.21
N TYR A 72 8.70 -0.86 -2.11
CA TYR A 72 7.27 -0.70 -2.29
C TYR A 72 6.81 -1.32 -3.60
N LEU A 73 5.65 -1.99 -3.55
CA LEU A 73 4.99 -2.46 -4.76
C LEU A 73 4.28 -1.31 -5.46
N ALA A 74 4.62 -1.11 -6.72
CA ALA A 74 4.15 0.00 -7.54
C ALA A 74 3.51 -0.51 -8.84
N ASP A 75 2.59 0.24 -9.42
CA ASP A 75 2.10 -0.04 -10.79
C ASP A 75 3.06 0.54 -11.83
N GLY A 76 2.81 0.16 -13.08
CA GLY A 76 3.60 0.59 -14.23
C GLY A 76 3.58 2.09 -14.52
N ILE A 77 2.73 2.90 -13.84
CA ILE A 77 2.70 4.35 -14.04
C ILE A 77 3.74 5.09 -13.20
N TYR A 78 4.35 4.44 -12.21
CA TYR A 78 5.43 5.04 -11.42
C TYR A 78 6.79 4.95 -12.12
N PRO A 79 7.68 5.95 -11.89
CA PRO A 79 9.03 5.95 -12.45
C PRO A 79 9.86 4.76 -11.95
N GLU A 80 10.94 4.45 -12.66
CA GLU A 80 11.90 3.41 -12.27
C GLU A 80 12.78 3.90 -11.11
N TRP A 81 12.38 3.64 -9.87
CA TRP A 81 13.15 3.96 -8.66
C TRP A 81 13.64 2.69 -7.98
N ALA A 82 14.81 2.75 -7.33
CA ALA A 82 15.42 1.58 -6.66
C ALA A 82 14.54 0.99 -5.56
N THR A 83 13.68 1.80 -4.95
CA THR A 83 12.71 1.39 -3.92
C THR A 83 11.41 0.84 -4.50
N PHE A 84 11.19 0.88 -5.82
CA PHE A 84 9.95 0.42 -6.43
C PHE A 84 10.14 -0.90 -7.17
N VAL A 85 9.30 -1.87 -6.82
CA VAL A 85 9.15 -3.12 -7.55
C VAL A 85 7.83 -3.07 -8.29
N LYS A 86 7.90 -3.13 -9.62
CA LYS A 86 6.73 -3.04 -10.50
C LYS A 86 6.34 -4.39 -11.07
N SER A 87 5.05 -4.56 -11.34
CA SER A 87 4.57 -5.72 -12.11
C SER A 87 5.10 -5.66 -13.55
N ILE A 88 5.33 -6.84 -14.14
CA ILE A 88 5.84 -6.96 -15.51
C ILE A 88 4.68 -6.80 -16.50
N SER A 89 4.67 -5.71 -17.26
CA SER A 89 3.69 -5.54 -18.34
C SER A 89 3.91 -6.56 -19.46
N LYS A 90 2.82 -7.16 -19.98
CA LYS A 90 2.87 -8.14 -21.10
C LYS A 90 3.83 -9.31 -20.83
N SER A 91 3.73 -9.92 -19.66
CA SER A 91 4.58 -11.04 -19.25
C SER A 91 4.49 -12.22 -20.24
N GLN A 92 5.61 -12.50 -20.92
CA GLN A 92 5.80 -13.68 -21.77
C GLN A 92 6.54 -14.77 -21.00
N GLY A 93 6.11 -16.02 -21.15
CA GLY A 93 6.63 -17.17 -20.39
C GLY A 93 6.02 -17.32 -19.00
N GLU A 94 5.99 -18.56 -18.51
CA GLU A 94 5.26 -18.94 -17.28
C GLU A 94 5.81 -18.24 -16.04
N LYS A 95 7.13 -18.20 -15.86
CA LYS A 95 7.78 -17.56 -14.71
C LYS A 95 7.40 -16.08 -14.56
N ARG A 96 7.36 -15.34 -15.68
CA ARG A 96 7.01 -13.90 -15.66
C ARG A 96 5.53 -13.68 -15.41
N LYS A 97 4.67 -14.55 -15.95
CA LYS A 97 3.22 -14.53 -15.67
C LYS A 97 2.94 -14.76 -14.20
N LEU A 98 3.61 -15.75 -13.60
CA LEU A 98 3.47 -16.06 -12.18
C LEU A 98 3.91 -14.87 -11.31
N PHE A 99 5.07 -14.27 -11.61
CA PHE A 99 5.53 -13.07 -10.90
C PHE A 99 4.52 -11.92 -11.00
N ALA A 100 4.03 -11.61 -12.20
CA ALA A 100 3.03 -10.55 -12.39
C ALA A 100 1.74 -10.83 -11.61
N GLN A 101 1.27 -12.08 -11.60
CA GLN A 101 0.08 -12.50 -10.86
C GLN A 101 0.25 -12.30 -9.34
N TYR A 102 1.37 -12.73 -8.76
CA TYR A 102 1.65 -12.53 -7.34
C TYR A 102 1.74 -11.05 -6.98
N GLN A 103 2.40 -10.24 -7.82
CA GLN A 103 2.51 -8.79 -7.64
C GLN A 103 1.13 -8.11 -7.65
N GLU A 104 0.27 -8.48 -8.60
CA GLU A 104 -1.10 -7.97 -8.70
C GLU A 104 -1.96 -8.41 -7.51
N TRP A 105 -1.77 -9.63 -7.01
CA TRP A 105 -2.47 -10.11 -5.81
C TRP A 105 -2.08 -9.29 -4.58
N GLN A 106 -0.78 -9.10 -4.33
CA GLN A 106 -0.29 -8.29 -3.21
C GLN A 106 -0.76 -6.84 -3.29
N ARG A 107 -0.85 -6.26 -4.49
CA ARG A 107 -1.42 -4.91 -4.68
C ARG A 107 -2.87 -4.79 -4.21
N LYS A 108 -3.65 -5.88 -4.20
CA LYS A 108 -5.02 -5.86 -3.66
C LYS A 108 -5.05 -5.65 -2.16
N ASP A 109 -3.93 -5.81 -1.45
CA ASP A 109 -3.88 -5.55 -0.01
C ASP A 109 -4.08 -4.06 0.31
N VAL A 110 -3.64 -3.14 -0.56
CA VAL A 110 -3.93 -1.71 -0.40
C VAL A 110 -5.44 -1.45 -0.53
N GLU A 111 -6.10 -2.06 -1.52
CA GLU A 111 -7.56 -1.97 -1.66
C GLU A 111 -8.28 -2.61 -0.47
N ARG A 112 -7.78 -3.75 0.02
CA ARG A 112 -8.31 -4.46 1.19
C ARG A 112 -8.20 -3.60 2.45
N ALA A 113 -7.04 -3.01 2.72
CA ALA A 113 -6.82 -2.10 3.83
C ALA A 113 -7.80 -0.92 3.78
N PHE A 114 -8.00 -0.33 2.59
CA PHE A 114 -8.96 0.76 2.42
C PHE A 114 -10.42 0.32 2.65
N ARG A 115 -10.82 -0.85 2.15
CA ARG A 115 -12.17 -1.41 2.39
C ARG A 115 -12.41 -1.68 3.88
N VAL A 116 -11.42 -2.23 4.59
CA VAL A 116 -11.51 -2.45 6.05
C VAL A 116 -11.60 -1.11 6.79
N LEU A 117 -10.80 -0.12 6.40
CA LEU A 117 -10.85 1.21 7.00
C LEU A 117 -12.24 1.84 6.82
N GLN A 118 -12.82 1.74 5.61
CA GLN A 118 -14.20 2.14 5.36
C GLN A 118 -15.22 1.30 6.15
N ALA A 119 -14.93 0.02 6.39
CA ALA A 119 -15.78 -0.86 7.19
C ALA A 119 -15.86 -0.44 8.65
N ARG A 120 -14.71 -0.12 9.25
CA ARG A 120 -14.58 0.30 10.65
C ARG A 120 -15.15 1.68 10.89
N PHE A 121 -14.93 2.62 9.96
CA PHE A 121 -15.26 4.03 10.18
C PHE A 121 -16.27 4.54 9.15
N ALA A 122 -17.56 4.55 9.52
CA ALA A 122 -18.65 5.01 8.67
C ALA A 122 -18.45 6.46 8.17
N ILE A 123 -17.76 7.29 8.94
CA ILE A 123 -17.40 8.68 8.61
C ILE A 123 -16.59 8.80 7.30
N ILE A 124 -15.89 7.74 6.90
CA ILE A 124 -15.08 7.69 5.67
C ILE A 124 -15.93 7.40 4.43
N ARG A 125 -17.09 6.75 4.60
CA ARG A 125 -17.99 6.39 3.49
C ARG A 125 -18.83 7.57 3.00
N GLY A 126 -19.05 8.56 3.85
CA GLY A 126 -19.95 9.67 3.59
C GLY A 126 -19.38 10.74 2.66
N PRO A 127 -20.23 11.45 1.89
CA PRO A 127 -19.78 12.58 1.08
C PRO A 127 -19.28 13.73 1.97
N ALA A 128 -18.03 14.13 1.79
CA ALA A 128 -17.38 15.21 2.55
C ALA A 128 -17.72 16.64 2.05
N ARG A 129 -18.91 16.84 1.45
CA ARG A 129 -19.24 18.03 0.63
C ARG A 129 -19.11 19.39 1.34
N PHE A 130 -19.13 19.42 2.67
CA PHE A 130 -19.05 20.66 3.46
C PHE A 130 -17.81 20.73 4.36
N TRP A 131 -16.86 19.82 4.19
CA TRP A 131 -15.71 19.73 5.08
C TRP A 131 -14.51 20.45 4.49
N GLU A 132 -13.89 21.32 5.30
CA GLU A 132 -12.60 21.89 4.96
C GLU A 132 -11.56 20.78 4.79
N LYS A 133 -10.68 20.91 3.80
CA LYS A 133 -9.61 19.93 3.51
C LYS A 133 -8.81 19.56 4.76
N LYS A 134 -8.45 20.54 5.59
CA LYS A 134 -7.68 20.33 6.83
C LYS A 134 -8.46 19.49 7.84
N LYS A 135 -9.78 19.72 7.96
CA LYS A 135 -10.65 18.93 8.85
C LYS A 135 -10.76 17.49 8.36
N LEU A 136 -10.97 17.27 7.06
CA LEU A 136 -11.01 15.91 6.50
C LEU A 136 -9.68 15.18 6.67
N ALA A 137 -8.55 15.84 6.42
CA ALA A 137 -7.23 15.25 6.63
C ALA A 137 -7.01 14.86 8.10
N ASN A 138 -7.43 15.70 9.05
CA ASN A 138 -7.36 15.37 10.48
C ASN A 138 -8.23 14.18 10.85
N ILE A 139 -9.46 14.10 10.33
CA ILE A 139 -10.39 13.01 10.61
C ILE A 139 -9.86 11.69 10.03
N MET A 140 -9.36 11.71 8.80
CA MET A 140 -8.75 10.53 8.20
C MET A 140 -7.49 10.08 8.94
N ARG A 141 -6.63 11.02 9.39
CA ARG A 141 -5.47 10.69 10.24
C ARG A 141 -5.90 10.05 11.55
N ALA A 142 -6.93 10.58 12.21
CA ALA A 142 -7.46 10.00 13.43
C ALA A 142 -8.00 8.57 13.18
N CYS A 143 -8.76 8.35 12.10
CA CYS A 143 -9.23 7.01 11.74
C CYS A 143 -8.08 6.04 11.47
N ILE A 144 -6.98 6.49 10.85
CA ILE A 144 -5.82 5.64 10.56
C ILE A 144 -5.05 5.29 11.83
N ILE A 145 -4.87 6.25 12.74
CA ILE A 145 -4.26 5.98 14.06
C ILE A 145 -5.10 4.95 14.81
N LEU A 146 -6.41 5.16 14.91
CA LEU A 146 -7.32 4.20 15.56
C LEU A 146 -7.33 2.85 14.85
N HIS A 147 -7.28 2.83 13.51
CA HIS A 147 -7.18 1.59 12.73
C HIS A 147 -5.92 0.81 13.07
N ASN A 148 -4.76 1.46 13.07
CA ASN A 148 -3.49 0.82 13.37
C ASN A 148 -3.45 0.32 14.82
N MET A 149 -4.01 1.07 15.77
CA MET A 149 -4.15 0.60 17.16
C MET A 149 -5.00 -0.67 17.25
N ILE A 150 -6.10 -0.77 16.49
CA ILE A 150 -6.92 -1.99 16.44
C ILE A 150 -6.15 -3.14 15.77
N VAL A 151 -5.43 -2.86 14.67
CA VAL A 151 -4.59 -3.88 14.01
C VAL A 151 -3.50 -4.39 14.95
N GLU A 152 -2.89 -3.52 15.74
CA GLU A 152 -1.90 -3.88 16.76
C GLU A 152 -2.50 -4.81 17.83
N ASP A 153 -3.63 -4.43 18.40
CA ASP A 153 -4.36 -5.23 19.40
C ASP A 153 -4.78 -6.61 18.85
N GLU A 154 -5.25 -6.65 17.60
CA GLU A 154 -5.60 -7.89 16.93
C GLU A 154 -4.35 -8.73 16.56
N ARG A 155 -3.20 -8.12 16.25
CA ARG A 155 -1.94 -8.84 15.92
C ARG A 155 -1.46 -9.73 17.06
N ASP A 156 -1.60 -9.28 18.30
CA ASP A 156 -1.22 -10.08 19.47
C ASP A 156 -2.08 -11.35 19.62
N THR A 157 -3.32 -11.33 19.11
CA THR A 157 -4.14 -12.56 19.00
C THR A 157 -3.75 -13.47 17.85
N TYR A 158 -3.06 -12.96 16.82
CA TYR A 158 -2.62 -13.74 15.66
C TYR A 158 -1.25 -14.42 15.82
N THR A 159 -0.36 -13.90 16.69
CA THR A 159 0.96 -14.51 16.95
C THR A 159 0.88 -15.94 17.50
N GLY A 160 -0.27 -16.38 18.01
CA GLY A 160 -0.52 -17.79 18.35
C GLY A 160 -0.76 -18.71 17.13
N ASN A 161 -1.09 -18.14 15.95
CA ASN A 161 -1.47 -18.88 14.74
C ASN A 161 -0.45 -18.74 13.59
N PHE A 162 0.35 -17.67 13.54
CA PHE A 162 1.32 -17.44 12.44
C PHE A 162 2.58 -18.31 12.49
N SER A 163 2.88 -18.94 13.64
CA SER A 163 3.99 -19.90 13.76
C SER A 163 3.72 -21.25 13.05
N GLN A 164 2.53 -21.44 12.45
CA GLN A 164 2.14 -22.71 11.84
C GLN A 164 1.95 -22.66 10.32
N GLY A 165 2.18 -21.50 9.66
CA GLY A 165 1.76 -21.30 8.26
C GLY A 165 2.79 -20.73 7.28
N LEU A 166 4.03 -20.45 7.71
CA LEU A 166 5.09 -19.94 6.83
C LEU A 166 6.34 -20.84 6.87
N GLU A 167 6.13 -22.16 6.76
CA GLU A 167 7.16 -23.03 6.21
C GLU A 167 7.19 -22.73 4.70
N TYR A 168 8.13 -21.89 4.28
CA TYR A 168 8.48 -21.79 2.88
C TYR A 168 9.18 -23.10 2.54
N ASP A 169 8.46 -24.02 1.89
CA ASP A 169 9.09 -25.17 1.26
C ASP A 169 10.15 -24.62 0.30
N ASP A 170 11.42 -24.93 0.59
CA ASP A 170 12.52 -24.80 -0.35
C ASP A 170 12.25 -25.77 -1.51
N VAL A 171 11.43 -25.35 -2.48
CA VAL A 171 11.13 -26.15 -3.66
C VAL A 171 12.31 -26.06 -4.63
N GLU A 172 13.30 -26.91 -4.41
CA GLU A 172 14.17 -27.40 -5.46
C GLU A 172 13.30 -28.18 -6.48
N ASN A 173 13.09 -27.57 -7.65
CA ASN A 173 12.54 -28.15 -8.88
C ASN A 173 11.10 -28.70 -8.89
N GLY A 174 10.25 -28.04 -9.68
CA GLY A 174 9.19 -28.70 -10.44
C GLY A 174 7.77 -28.30 -10.05
N LEU A 175 7.14 -27.50 -10.92
CA LEU A 175 5.70 -27.33 -11.13
C LEU A 175 4.77 -27.81 -9.98
N SER A 176 4.40 -26.90 -9.09
CA SER A 176 3.22 -27.08 -8.24
C SER A 176 2.35 -25.84 -8.35
N GLN A 177 1.13 -26.03 -8.85
CA GLN A 177 0.10 -24.99 -8.93
C GLN A 177 -0.43 -24.68 -7.52
N PRO A 178 -0.72 -23.41 -7.18
CA PRO A 178 -1.34 -23.09 -5.90
C PRO A 178 -2.79 -23.58 -5.88
N GLN A 179 -3.17 -24.29 -4.82
CA GLN A 179 -4.57 -24.53 -4.51
C GLN A 179 -5.21 -23.24 -3.96
N LEU A 180 -6.48 -23.05 -4.38
CA LEU A 180 -7.34 -21.87 -4.31
C LEU A 180 -7.27 -21.01 -3.03
#